data_AF-E7NC92-F1
#
_entry.id   AF-E7NC92-F1
#
_cell.length_a   1.000
_cell.length_b   1.000
_cell.length_c   1.000
_cell.angle_alpha   90.00
_cell.angle_beta   90.00
_cell.angle_gamma   90.00
#
_symmetry.space_group_name_H-M   'P 1'
#
loop_
_entity.id
_entity.type
_entity.pdbx_description
1 polymer ?
#
loop_
_entity_poly.entity_id
_entity_poly.type
_entity_poly.pdbx_seq_one_letter_code
_entity_poly.pdbx_strand_id
1 'polypeptide(L)'
;MQLGHVIYKVKDLSRAVADFEARGFAVEYGTVKRPYNALIYFSSGPYLELLARAGMPSLLGRLLALGPRGGAARRFLSWDRGPEGVCGLCLEGDASELEEGTTLLSSKGLRLKPKRVDPHGRELRYEVFFPDDVALPFLMSHFSTEPRPRDFTHPNGSAPSPTSPTRCPSASGTPSSG
;
A
#
# COMPACT_ATOMS: atom_id res chain seq x y z
N MET A 1 9.04 -3.54 10.81
CA MET A 1 8.23 -2.87 9.78
C MET A 1 8.47 -1.37 9.75
N GLN A 2 8.33 -0.77 8.57
CA GLN A 2 8.46 0.67 8.30
C GLN A 2 7.35 1.13 7.34
N LEU A 3 7.15 2.45 7.19
CA LEU A 3 6.19 2.96 6.20
C LEU A 3 6.66 2.60 4.78
N GLY A 4 5.88 1.75 4.09
CA GLY A 4 6.20 1.26 2.75
C GLY A 4 5.61 2.12 1.64
N HIS A 5 4.33 2.46 1.76
CA HIS A 5 3.67 3.37 0.81
C HIS A 5 2.41 4.00 1.38
N VAL A 6 1.98 5.07 0.72
CA VAL A 6 0.73 5.78 0.97
C VAL A 6 -0.19 5.57 -0.24
N ILE A 7 -1.45 5.22 0.01
CA ILE A 7 -2.47 5.15 -1.04
C ILE A 7 -3.16 6.50 -1.16
N TYR A 8 -3.13 7.05 -2.37
CA TYR A 8 -3.88 8.23 -2.78
C TYR A 8 -5.00 7.83 -3.74
N LYS A 9 -6.25 7.97 -3.30
CA LYS A 9 -7.42 7.69 -4.11
C LYS A 9 -7.54 8.73 -5.22
N VAL A 10 -7.77 8.24 -6.44
CA VAL A 10 -8.09 9.05 -7.63
C VAL A 10 -9.36 8.52 -8.30
N LYS A 11 -10.15 9.35 -8.96
CA LYS A 11 -11.35 8.91 -9.70
C LYS A 11 -11.02 8.46 -11.11
N ASP A 12 -10.11 9.18 -11.76
CA ASP A 12 -9.61 8.90 -13.10
C ASP A 12 -8.11 8.70 -13.04
N LEU A 13 -7.66 7.47 -13.32
CA LEU A 13 -6.25 7.12 -13.23
C LEU A 13 -5.40 7.86 -14.26
N SER A 14 -5.87 7.93 -15.51
CA SER A 14 -5.11 8.51 -16.61
C SER A 14 -4.98 10.01 -16.44
N ARG A 15 -6.05 10.68 -16.00
CA ARG A 15 -5.98 12.10 -15.63
C ARG A 15 -5.02 12.34 -14.48
N ALA A 16 -5.10 11.54 -13.41
CA ALA A 16 -4.21 11.69 -12.28
C ALA A 16 -2.74 11.49 -12.67
N VAL A 17 -2.43 10.47 -13.48
CA VAL A 17 -1.07 10.25 -14.01
C VAL A 17 -0.58 11.50 -14.74
N ALA A 18 -1.36 12.04 -15.68
CA ALA A 18 -1.00 13.26 -16.41
C ALA A 18 -0.81 14.47 -15.47
N ASP A 19 -1.67 14.64 -14.45
CA ASP A 19 -1.58 15.73 -13.48
C ASP A 19 -0.31 15.63 -12.62
N PHE A 20 0.12 14.43 -12.22
CA PHE A 20 1.36 14.22 -11.45
C PHE A 20 2.60 14.35 -12.34
N GLU A 21 2.55 13.87 -13.59
CA GLU A 21 3.63 14.07 -14.58
C GLU A 21 3.83 15.55 -14.91
N ALA A 22 2.74 16.32 -15.07
CA ALA A 22 2.80 17.76 -15.28
C ALA A 22 3.42 18.52 -14.09
N ARG A 23 3.33 17.96 -12.88
CA ARG A 23 4.02 18.44 -11.67
C ARG A 23 5.46 17.95 -11.57
N GLY A 24 5.95 17.24 -12.58
CA GLY A 24 7.31 16.72 -12.71
C GLY A 24 7.58 15.47 -11.88
N PHE A 25 6.56 14.67 -11.54
CA PHE A 25 6.80 13.31 -11.05
C PHE A 25 6.98 12.34 -12.21
N ALA A 26 7.74 11.29 -11.96
CA ALA A 26 7.79 10.12 -12.84
C ALA A 26 6.79 9.12 -12.31
N VAL A 27 5.84 8.72 -13.15
CA VAL A 27 4.69 7.91 -12.76
C VAL A 27 4.69 6.63 -13.61
N GLU A 28 4.50 5.49 -12.95
CA GLU A 28 4.48 4.18 -13.59
C GLU A 28 3.15 3.48 -13.32
N TYR A 29 2.43 3.05 -14.37
CA TYR A 29 1.25 2.23 -14.18
C TYR A 29 1.60 0.88 -13.52
N GLY A 30 0.76 0.38 -12.60
CA GLY A 30 1.07 -0.87 -11.90
C GLY A 30 1.08 -2.13 -12.79
N THR A 31 0.45 -2.06 -13.96
CA THR A 31 0.54 -3.09 -15.01
C THR A 31 0.23 -2.46 -16.37
N VAL A 32 0.60 -3.13 -17.46
CA VAL A 32 0.35 -2.66 -18.83
C VAL A 32 -1.13 -2.76 -19.21
N LYS A 33 -1.78 -3.88 -18.88
CA LYS A 33 -3.15 -4.16 -19.32
C LYS A 33 -4.15 -3.77 -18.24
N ARG A 34 -5.02 -2.80 -18.55
CA ARG A 34 -6.12 -2.33 -17.67
C ARG A 34 -5.63 -1.97 -16.26
N PRO A 35 -4.68 -1.04 -16.13
CA PRO A 35 -4.19 -0.63 -14.82
C PRO A 35 -5.33 -0.03 -13.98
N TYR A 36 -5.37 -0.40 -12.71
CA TYR A 36 -6.24 0.19 -11.70
C TYR A 36 -5.47 1.05 -10.69
N ASN A 37 -4.14 1.02 -10.77
CA ASN A 37 -3.23 1.84 -9.99
C ASN A 37 -2.03 2.34 -10.83
N ALA A 38 -1.37 3.36 -10.30
CA ALA A 38 -0.09 3.87 -10.76
C ALA A 38 0.79 4.21 -9.55
N LEU A 39 2.09 4.28 -9.75
CA LEU A 39 3.11 4.28 -8.72
C LEU A 39 4.06 5.44 -8.96
N ILE A 40 4.41 6.16 -7.89
CA ILE A 40 5.45 7.18 -7.90
C ILE A 40 6.53 6.69 -6.94
N TYR A 41 7.53 6.02 -7.51
CA TYR A 41 8.64 5.46 -6.75
C TYR A 41 9.72 6.49 -6.47
N PHE A 42 10.21 6.48 -5.23
CA PHE A 42 11.46 7.10 -4.84
C PHE A 42 12.53 6.02 -4.70
N SER A 43 13.81 6.39 -4.82
CA SER A 43 14.92 5.45 -4.64
C SER A 43 15.04 4.90 -3.21
N SER A 44 14.49 5.60 -2.23
CA SER A 44 14.36 5.12 -0.86
C SER A 44 13.14 5.73 -0.18
N GLY A 45 12.74 5.15 0.95
CA GLY A 45 11.55 5.59 1.69
C GLY A 45 10.23 5.14 1.05
N PRO A 46 9.10 5.72 1.52
CA PRO A 46 7.79 5.32 1.06
C PRO A 46 7.50 5.83 -0.36
N TYR A 47 6.79 5.02 -1.14
CA TYR A 47 6.28 5.45 -2.45
C TYR A 47 4.81 5.87 -2.38
N LEU A 48 4.33 6.58 -3.40
CA LEU A 48 2.91 6.93 -3.54
C LEU A 48 2.22 5.97 -4.51
N GLU A 49 1.10 5.40 -4.10
CA GLU A 49 0.23 4.61 -4.97
C GLU A 49 -1.02 5.43 -5.30
N LEU A 50 -1.18 5.79 -6.58
CA LEU A 50 -2.41 6.35 -7.12
C LEU A 50 -3.39 5.20 -7.39
N LEU A 51 -4.47 5.11 -6.62
CA LEU A 51 -5.42 4.00 -6.72
C LEU A 51 -6.74 4.50 -7.31
N ALA A 52 -7.14 3.99 -8.47
CA ALA A 52 -8.44 4.31 -9.05
C ALA A 52 -9.53 3.36 -8.56
N ARG A 53 -9.20 2.08 -8.40
CA ARG A 53 -10.13 1.02 -7.97
C ARG A 53 -9.42 -0.01 -7.12
N ALA A 54 -10.01 -0.39 -5.99
CA ALA A 54 -9.56 -1.45 -5.10
C ALA A 54 -9.97 -2.87 -5.59
N GLY A 55 -10.64 -2.97 -6.73
CA GLY A 55 -10.96 -4.25 -7.40
C GLY A 55 -12.18 -4.99 -6.86
N MET A 56 -12.90 -4.44 -5.88
CA MET A 56 -14.07 -5.08 -5.26
C MET A 56 -15.38 -4.65 -5.94
N PRO A 57 -16.19 -5.57 -6.51
CA PRO A 57 -17.52 -5.22 -7.02
C PRO A 57 -18.43 -4.71 -5.89
N SER A 58 -19.12 -3.58 -6.12
CA SER A 58 -19.82 -2.83 -5.07
C SER A 58 -20.99 -3.57 -4.41
N LEU A 59 -21.65 -4.50 -5.12
CA LEU A 59 -22.74 -5.32 -4.57
C LEU A 59 -22.18 -6.46 -3.71
N LEU A 60 -21.21 -7.21 -4.25
CA LEU A 60 -20.55 -8.30 -3.54
C LEU A 60 -19.82 -7.79 -2.29
N GLY A 61 -19.08 -6.69 -2.41
CA GLY A 61 -18.39 -6.07 -1.29
C GLY A 61 -19.35 -5.65 -0.18
N ARG A 62 -20.56 -5.17 -0.50
CA ARG A 62 -21.56 -4.77 0.51
C ARG A 62 -22.06 -5.99 1.29
N LEU A 63 -22.34 -7.09 0.61
CA LEU A 63 -22.75 -8.33 1.25
C LEU A 63 -21.66 -8.85 2.19
N LEU A 64 -20.41 -8.90 1.71
CA LEU A 64 -19.26 -9.35 2.51
C LEU A 64 -18.98 -8.44 3.70
N ALA A 65 -19.18 -7.12 3.55
CA ALA A 65 -18.97 -6.13 4.60
C ALA A 65 -19.89 -6.34 5.82
N LEU A 66 -21.06 -6.96 5.65
CA LEU A 66 -22.00 -7.24 6.75
C LEU A 66 -21.56 -8.43 7.62
N GLY A 67 -20.63 -9.26 7.14
CA GLY A 67 -20.15 -10.42 7.87
C GLY A 67 -19.19 -10.08 9.03
N PRO A 68 -18.99 -11.01 9.97
CA PRO A 68 -18.11 -10.83 11.14
C PRO A 68 -16.61 -10.70 10.80
N ARG A 69 -16.21 -10.99 9.54
CA ARG A 69 -14.86 -10.79 8.97
C ARG A 69 -14.89 -9.84 7.76
N GLY A 70 -15.84 -8.91 7.78
CA GLY A 70 -16.11 -8.00 6.66
C GLY A 70 -15.16 -6.81 6.59
N GLY A 71 -14.14 -6.71 7.46
CA GLY A 71 -13.33 -5.51 7.59
C GLY A 71 -12.53 -5.17 6.33
N ALA A 72 -11.91 -6.17 5.70
CA ALA A 72 -11.24 -5.98 4.40
C ALA A 72 -12.22 -5.50 3.30
N ALA A 73 -13.44 -6.06 3.26
CA ALA A 73 -14.47 -5.62 2.31
C ALA A 73 -14.91 -4.18 2.59
N ARG A 74 -15.08 -3.79 3.86
CA ARG A 74 -15.38 -2.41 4.27
C ARG A 74 -14.27 -1.45 3.85
N ARG A 75 -13.00 -1.85 4.01
CA ARG A 75 -11.83 -1.08 3.57
C ARG A 75 -11.81 -0.86 2.07
N PHE A 76 -11.97 -1.91 1.26
CA PHE A 76 -11.96 -1.75 -0.19
C PHE A 76 -13.14 -0.91 -0.69
N LEU A 77 -14.32 -1.08 -0.09
CA LEU A 77 -15.48 -0.22 -0.38
C LEU A 77 -15.25 1.24 0.02
N SER A 78 -14.60 1.51 1.16
CA SER A 78 -14.32 2.88 1.61
C SER A 78 -13.31 3.56 0.70
N TRP A 79 -12.29 2.84 0.23
CA TRP A 79 -11.38 3.33 -0.80
C TRP A 79 -12.11 3.62 -2.09
N ASP A 80 -12.90 2.66 -2.62
CA ASP A 80 -13.59 2.84 -3.90
C ASP A 80 -14.60 4.00 -3.91
N ARG A 81 -15.30 4.22 -2.79
CA ARG A 81 -16.34 5.25 -2.67
C ARG A 81 -15.86 6.57 -2.06
N GLY A 82 -14.65 6.58 -1.51
CA GLY A 82 -14.09 7.74 -0.84
C GLY A 82 -13.87 8.92 -1.80
N PRO A 83 -13.72 10.14 -1.25
CA PRO A 83 -13.23 11.26 -2.03
C PRO A 83 -11.80 10.98 -2.54
N GLU A 84 -11.35 11.77 -3.51
CA GLU A 84 -9.93 11.75 -3.88
C GLU A 84 -9.09 12.26 -2.70
N GLY A 85 -7.87 11.73 -2.56
CA GLY A 85 -6.99 12.06 -1.43
C GLY A 85 -6.37 10.84 -0.77
N VAL A 86 -5.58 11.07 0.26
CA VAL A 86 -4.93 10.00 1.05
C VAL A 86 -6.00 9.15 1.73
N CYS A 87 -5.97 7.84 1.52
CA CYS A 87 -6.97 6.92 2.07
C CYS A 87 -6.40 5.65 2.71
N GLY A 88 -5.10 5.40 2.60
CA GLY A 88 -4.47 4.21 3.15
C GLY A 88 -2.98 4.37 3.42
N LEU A 89 -2.50 3.64 4.42
CA LEU A 89 -1.09 3.53 4.77
C LEU A 89 -0.70 2.05 4.79
N CYS A 90 0.48 1.75 4.26
CA CYS A 90 1.08 0.43 4.28
C CYS A 90 2.31 0.42 5.19
N LEU A 91 2.38 -0.56 6.09
CA LEU A 91 3.62 -0.93 6.76
C LEU A 91 4.26 -2.11 6.04
N GLU A 92 5.49 -1.93 5.57
CA GLU A 92 6.25 -2.92 4.83
C GLU A 92 7.37 -3.50 5.71
N GLY A 93 7.64 -4.78 5.56
CA GLY A 93 8.72 -5.48 6.25
C GLY A 93 9.07 -6.81 5.59
N ASP A 94 10.00 -7.54 6.19
CA ASP A 94 10.28 -8.91 5.78
C ASP A 94 9.18 -9.89 6.23
N ALA A 95 9.34 -11.18 5.90
CA ALA A 95 8.36 -12.20 6.22
C ALA A 95 8.18 -12.41 7.74
N SER A 96 9.25 -12.27 8.53
CA SER A 96 9.17 -12.40 9.99
C SER A 96 8.39 -11.22 10.58
N GLU A 97 8.73 -10.01 10.15
CA GLU A 97 8.05 -8.80 10.61
C GLU A 97 6.56 -8.79 10.23
N LEU A 98 6.20 -9.33 9.06
CA LEU A 98 4.80 -9.48 8.64
C LEU A 98 4.05 -10.49 9.49
N GLU A 99 4.68 -11.60 9.85
CA GLU A 99 4.08 -12.61 10.71
C GLU A 99 3.88 -12.08 12.14
N GLU A 100 4.89 -11.40 12.69
CA GLU A 100 4.80 -10.71 13.98
C GLU A 100 3.66 -9.69 13.99
N GLY A 101 3.60 -8.82 12.98
CA GLY A 101 2.55 -7.81 12.85
C GLY A 101 1.15 -8.43 12.72
N THR A 102 1.02 -9.51 11.95
CA THR A 102 -0.26 -10.23 11.80
C THR A 102 -0.70 -10.87 13.12
N THR A 103 0.25 -11.44 13.87
CA THR A 103 0.02 -12.07 15.18
C THR A 103 -0.42 -11.03 16.22
N LEU A 104 0.23 -9.86 16.26
CA LEU A 104 -0.16 -8.75 17.15
C LEU A 104 -1.60 -8.29 16.91
N LEU A 105 -2.07 -8.38 15.66
CA LEU A 105 -3.44 -8.06 15.27
C LEU A 105 -4.41 -9.25 15.45
N SER A 106 -4.01 -10.26 16.23
CA SER A 106 -4.77 -11.49 16.50
C SER A 106 -5.22 -12.23 15.23
N SER A 107 -4.49 -12.03 14.12
CA SER A 107 -4.80 -12.60 12.80
C SER A 107 -6.23 -12.31 12.29
N LYS A 108 -6.90 -11.27 12.82
CA LYS A 108 -8.23 -10.87 12.38
C LYS A 108 -8.13 -9.96 11.16
N GLY A 109 -8.29 -10.55 9.98
CA GLY A 109 -8.23 -9.81 8.73
C GLY A 109 -8.15 -10.73 7.52
N LEU A 110 -7.84 -10.12 6.37
CA LEU A 110 -7.69 -10.82 5.10
C LEU A 110 -6.22 -10.87 4.69
N ARG A 111 -5.69 -12.08 4.48
CA ARG A 111 -4.35 -12.30 3.96
C ARG A 111 -4.41 -12.71 2.49
N LEU A 112 -3.62 -12.07 1.64
CA LEU A 112 -3.53 -12.35 0.22
C LEU A 112 -2.07 -12.47 -0.20
N LYS A 113 -1.81 -13.22 -1.29
CA LYS A 113 -0.49 -13.32 -1.92
C LYS A 113 -0.54 -12.87 -3.37
N PRO A 114 -0.69 -11.55 -3.64
CA PRO A 114 -0.86 -11.07 -5.00
C PRO A 114 0.40 -11.29 -5.84
N LYS A 115 0.17 -11.32 -7.14
CA LYS A 115 1.20 -11.35 -8.18
C LYS A 115 0.80 -10.35 -9.26
N ARG A 116 1.74 -9.52 -9.70
CA ARG A 116 1.56 -8.64 -10.87
C ARG A 116 2.81 -8.63 -11.73
N VAL A 117 2.63 -8.38 -13.02
CA VAL A 117 3.72 -8.05 -13.94
C VAL A 117 3.65 -6.56 -14.21
N ASP A 118 4.77 -5.89 -13.94
CA ASP A 118 4.88 -4.45 -14.13
C ASP A 118 5.21 -4.07 -15.59
N PRO A 119 5.22 -2.78 -15.96
CA PRO A 119 5.54 -2.34 -17.31
C PRO A 119 6.95 -2.71 -17.80
N HIS A 120 7.88 -3.01 -16.89
CA HIS A 120 9.24 -3.44 -17.22
C HIS A 120 9.35 -4.96 -17.39
N GLY A 121 8.23 -5.68 -17.33
CA GLY A 121 8.19 -7.13 -17.45
C GLY A 121 8.67 -7.87 -16.20
N ARG A 122 8.88 -7.17 -15.07
CA ARG A 122 9.27 -7.79 -13.81
C ARG A 122 8.05 -8.41 -13.15
N GLU A 123 8.24 -9.60 -12.61
CA GLU A 123 7.21 -10.30 -11.85
C GLU A 123 7.33 -9.95 -10.37
N LEU A 124 6.32 -9.25 -9.86
CA LEU A 124 6.29 -8.77 -8.49
C LEU A 124 5.32 -9.63 -7.68
N ARG A 125 5.86 -10.37 -6.73
CA ARG A 125 5.11 -11.17 -5.75
C ARG A 125 5.31 -10.56 -4.37
N TYR A 126 4.23 -10.53 -3.59
CA TYR A 126 4.26 -10.03 -2.23
C TYR A 126 3.11 -10.66 -1.45
N GLU A 127 3.18 -10.55 -0.14
CA GLU A 127 2.10 -10.92 0.76
C GLU A 127 1.54 -9.65 1.39
N VAL A 128 0.22 -9.59 1.54
CA VAL A 128 -0.47 -8.45 2.14
C VAL A 128 -1.49 -8.94 3.15
N PHE A 129 -1.56 -8.27 4.29
CA PHE A 129 -2.55 -8.50 5.32
C PHE A 129 -3.35 -7.21 5.54
N PHE A 130 -4.67 -7.31 5.37
CA PHE A 130 -5.63 -6.24 5.65
C PHE A 130 -6.32 -6.52 6.99
N PRO A 131 -5.98 -5.79 8.06
CA PRO A 131 -6.64 -5.95 9.35
C PRO A 131 -8.13 -5.59 9.22
N ASP A 132 -8.97 -6.28 10.00
CA ASP A 132 -10.41 -6.03 10.01
C ASP A 132 -10.75 -4.61 10.51
N ASP A 133 -9.94 -4.06 11.42
CA ASP A 133 -10.02 -2.67 11.82
C ASP A 133 -9.52 -1.76 10.68
N VAL A 134 -10.47 -1.05 10.06
CA VAL A 134 -10.22 -0.18 8.91
C VAL A 134 -9.39 1.06 9.23
N ALA A 135 -9.27 1.44 10.50
CA ALA A 135 -8.44 2.57 10.93
C ALA A 135 -6.94 2.22 10.96
N LEU A 136 -6.60 0.92 11.02
CA LEU A 136 -5.22 0.48 11.04
C LEU A 136 -4.60 0.47 9.63
N PRO A 137 -3.28 0.73 9.51
CA PRO A 137 -2.51 0.43 8.31
C PRO A 137 -2.65 -1.04 7.91
N PHE A 138 -2.53 -1.32 6.62
CA PHE A 138 -2.35 -2.70 6.17
C PHE A 138 -0.86 -3.05 6.14
N LEU A 139 -0.56 -4.34 6.21
CA LEU A 139 0.80 -4.85 6.31
C LEU A 139 1.18 -5.53 5.01
N MET A 140 2.43 -5.38 4.58
CA MET A 140 2.93 -5.97 3.34
C MET A 140 4.34 -6.53 3.52
N SER A 141 4.64 -7.63 2.85
CA SER A 141 6.02 -8.07 2.69
C SER A 141 6.74 -7.20 1.67
N HIS A 142 8.06 -7.21 1.67
CA HIS A 142 8.84 -6.79 0.52
C HIS A 142 8.40 -7.54 -0.75
N PHE A 143 8.54 -6.87 -1.90
CA PHE A 143 8.39 -7.53 -3.20
C PHE A 143 9.51 -8.55 -3.42
N SER A 144 9.19 -9.63 -4.14
CA SER A 144 10.18 -10.63 -4.58
C SER A 144 11.29 -10.06 -5.47
N THR A 145 11.02 -8.93 -6.13
CA THR A 145 11.98 -8.20 -6.96
C THR A 145 11.78 -6.72 -6.67
N GLU A 146 12.86 -5.99 -6.43
CA GLU A 146 12.81 -4.57 -6.07
C GLU A 146 12.33 -3.74 -7.27
N PRO A 147 11.14 -3.11 -7.21
CA PRO A 147 10.66 -2.28 -8.31
C PRO A 147 11.27 -0.88 -8.31
N ARG A 148 11.78 -0.39 -7.17
CA ARG A 148 12.25 0.99 -7.00
C ARG A 148 13.46 1.28 -7.90
N PRO A 149 13.51 2.47 -8.53
CA PRO A 149 14.67 2.88 -9.31
C PRO A 149 15.84 3.23 -8.38
N ARG A 150 17.07 2.95 -8.80
CA ARG A 150 18.29 3.35 -8.08
C ARG A 150 18.75 4.72 -8.55
N ASP A 151 19.25 5.53 -7.60
CA ASP A 151 19.86 6.84 -7.87
C ASP A 151 19.01 7.75 -8.76
N PHE A 152 17.70 7.78 -8.49
CA PHE A 152 16.72 8.49 -9.30
C PHE A 152 16.19 9.73 -8.59
N THR A 153 16.10 10.82 -9.36
CA THR A 153 15.48 12.07 -8.94
C THR A 153 14.35 12.39 -9.90
N HIS A 154 13.18 12.73 -9.39
CA HIS A 154 12.05 13.11 -10.23
C HIS A 154 12.36 14.40 -11.01
N PRO A 155 11.74 14.61 -12.19
CA PRO A 155 11.91 15.83 -12.98
C PRO A 155 11.70 17.16 -12.22
N ASN A 156 10.85 17.16 -11.18
CA ASN A 156 10.63 18.32 -10.32
C ASN A 156 11.68 18.51 -9.20
N GLY A 157 12.74 17.70 -9.18
CA GLY A 157 13.77 17.73 -8.15
C GLY A 157 13.41 16.99 -6.87
N SER A 158 12.22 16.37 -6.78
CA SER A 158 11.86 15.53 -5.64
C SER A 158 12.78 14.31 -5.61
N ALA A 159 13.58 14.24 -4.55
CA ALA A 159 14.42 13.10 -4.22
C ALA A 159 13.82 12.40 -2.97
N PRO A 160 14.31 11.22 -2.57
CA PRO A 160 13.86 10.58 -1.35
C PRO A 160 13.90 11.54 -0.17
N SER A 161 12.86 11.56 0.65
CA SER A 161 12.93 12.29 1.91
C SER A 161 14.04 11.67 2.76
N PRO A 162 14.99 12.46 3.32
CA PRO A 162 15.94 11.98 4.30
C PRO A 162 15.24 11.80 5.65
N THR A 163 14.19 10.99 5.69
CA THR A 163 13.54 10.60 6.94
C THR A 163 14.20 9.32 7.42
N SER A 164 14.86 9.41 8.59
CA SER A 164 15.26 8.25 9.38
C SER A 164 14.12 7.22 9.43
N PRO A 165 14.39 5.92 9.27
CA PRO A 165 13.36 4.90 9.33
C PRO A 165 12.67 5.01 10.68
N THR A 166 11.43 5.51 10.68
CA THR A 166 10.60 5.51 11.88
C THR A 166 10.14 4.08 12.05
N ARG A 167 11.02 3.25 12.63
CA ARG A 167 10.72 1.88 13.01
C ARG A 167 9.65 1.97 14.10
N CYS A 168 8.54 1.25 13.95
CA CYS A 168 7.61 1.11 15.08
C CYS A 168 8.41 0.56 16.27
N PRO A 169 8.41 1.23 17.45
CA PRO A 169 9.09 0.69 18.62
C PRO A 169 8.45 -0.65 18.99
N SER A 170 9.30 -1.67 19.18
CA SER A 170 8.88 -2.95 19.74
C SER A 170 8.34 -2.71 21.15
N ALA A 171 7.08 -3.04 21.39
CA ALA A 171 6.49 -3.01 22.72
C ALA A 171 7.05 -4.15 23.58
N SER A 172 8.27 -3.99 24.09
CA SER A 172 8.85 -4.84 25.13
C SER A 172 9.11 -3.99 26.37
N GLY A 173 8.03 -3.63 27.07
CA GLY A 173 8.09 -3.07 28.41
C GLY A 173 7.49 -4.06 29.39
N THR A 174 8.33 -4.89 30.00
CA THR A 174 7.97 -5.56 31.26
C THR A 174 7.84 -4.48 32.34
N PRO A 175 6.77 -4.45 33.15
CA PRO A 175 6.71 -3.55 34.27
C PRO A 175 7.68 -4.06 35.34
N SER A 176 8.72 -3.29 35.66
CA SER A 176 9.49 -3.49 36.87
C SER A 176 8.62 -3.09 38.06
N SER A 177 8.18 -4.08 38.83
CA SER A 177 7.61 -3.90 40.16
C SER A 177 8.65 -3.30 41.10
N GLY A 178 8.36 -2.11 41.62
CA GLY A 178 9.01 -1.49 42.77
C GLY A 178 7.94 -1.00 43.74
#